data_AF-E6UET5-F1
#
_entry.id   AF-E6UET5-F1
#
_cell.length_a   1.000
_cell.length_b   1.000
_cell.length_c   1.000
_cell.angle_alpha   90.00
_cell.angle_beta   90.00
_cell.angle_gamma   90.00
#
_symmetry.space_group_name_H-M   'P 1'
#
loop_
_entity.id
_entity.type
_entity.pdbx_description
1 polymer ?
#
loop_
_entity_poly.entity_id
_entity_poly.type
_entity_poly.pdbx_seq_one_letter_code
_entity_poly.pdbx_strand_id
1 'polypeptide(L)' 'MKHIIKDLIEPDNGCEGFAEGEEPMVTLILDNGRSVKVPDMTAYRRGWDTGAEISDEDIAEFAK' A
#
# COMPACT_ATOMS: atom_id res chain seq x y z
N MET A 1 2.58 12.79 -11.05
CA MET A 1 2.75 11.73 -12.07
C MET A 1 1.87 10.55 -11.68
N LYS A 2 1.68 9.56 -12.56
CA LYS A 2 1.04 8.28 -12.22
C LYS A 2 2.06 7.14 -12.32
N HIS A 3 1.89 6.12 -11.50
CA HIS A 3 2.73 4.93 -11.43
C HIS A 3 1.88 3.67 -11.43
N ILE A 4 2.38 2.62 -12.07
CA ILE A 4 1.75 1.30 -12.01
C ILE A 4 2.28 0.55 -10.78
N ILE A 5 1.38 -0.03 -10.00
CA ILE A 5 1.73 -0.96 -8.92
C ILE A 5 2.15 -2.28 -9.56
N LYS A 6 3.41 -2.66 -9.36
CA LYS A 6 4.02 -3.89 -9.86
C LYS A 6 3.85 -5.06 -8.91
N ASP A 7 3.73 -4.78 -7.62
CA ASP A 7 3.55 -5.78 -6.58
C ASP A 7 2.94 -5.14 -5.33
N LEU A 8 2.29 -5.95 -4.50
CA LEU A 8 1.73 -5.57 -3.21
C LEU A 8 2.17 -6.60 -2.17
N ILE A 9 2.86 -6.13 -1.13
CA ILE A 9 3.34 -6.98 -0.04
C ILE A 9 2.48 -6.70 1.19
N GLU A 10 1.75 -7.72 1.62
CA GLU A 10 1.00 -7.70 2.87
C GLU A 10 1.94 -7.82 4.08
N PRO A 11 1.62 -7.14 5.19
CA PRO A 11 2.38 -7.29 6.42
C PRO A 11 2.14 -8.67 7.05
N ASP A 12 3.21 -9.41 7.33
CA ASP A 12 3.14 -10.64 8.12
C ASP A 12 3.14 -10.29 9.62
N ASN A 13 2.03 -10.56 10.29
CA ASN A 13 1.90 -10.36 11.73
C ASN A 13 1.71 -11.66 12.51
N GLY A 14 2.06 -12.79 11.89
CA GLY A 14 2.00 -14.11 12.51
C GLY A 14 0.63 -14.49 13.06
N CYS A 15 0.63 -15.39 14.03
CA CYS A 15 -0.61 -15.94 14.64
C CYS A 15 -1.31 -14.93 15.56
N GLU A 16 -0.59 -13.93 16.06
CA GLU A 16 -1.09 -12.97 17.06
C GLU A 16 -1.91 -11.85 16.40
N GLY A 17 -1.66 -11.56 15.12
CA GLY A 17 -2.36 -10.51 14.39
C GLY A 17 -1.98 -9.10 14.88
N PHE A 18 -2.68 -8.10 14.36
CA PHE A 18 -2.46 -6.69 14.72
C PHE A 18 -2.99 -6.37 16.10
N ALA A 19 -2.26 -5.53 16.84
CA ALA A 19 -2.72 -5.05 18.14
C ALA A 19 -4.02 -4.23 17.97
N GLU A 20 -4.83 -4.16 19.03
CA GLU A 20 -6.06 -3.36 18.98
C GLU A 20 -5.74 -1.89 18.67
N GLY A 21 -6.33 -1.37 17.59
CA GLY A 21 -6.10 -0.01 17.11
C GLY A 21 -4.87 0.16 16.20
N GLU A 22 -4.09 -0.90 15.96
CA GLU A 22 -3.03 -0.89 14.97
C GLU A 22 -3.62 -1.08 13.57
N GLU A 23 -3.27 -0.16 12.65
CA GLU A 23 -3.70 -0.25 11.26
C GLU A 23 -2.64 -1.01 10.45
N PRO A 24 -2.98 -2.17 9.84
CA PRO A 24 -2.05 -2.90 8.98
C PRO A 24 -1.62 -2.02 7.80
N MET A 25 -0.34 -2.12 7.46
CA MET A 25 0.27 -1.35 6.37
C MET A 25 0.77 -2.29 5.28
N VAL A 26 0.32 -2.10 4.05
CA VAL A 26 0.83 -2.83 2.87
C VAL A 26 1.95 -2.03 2.21
N THR A 27 2.88 -2.72 1.55
CA THR A 27 3.92 -2.08 0.74
C THR A 27 3.59 -2.23 -0.73
N LEU A 28 3.41 -1.12 -1.43
CA LEU A 28 3.22 -1.08 -2.89
C LEU A 28 4.59 -0.90 -3.56
N ILE A 29 4.94 -1.79 -4.48
CA ILE A 29 6.13 -1.67 -5.32
C ILE A 29 5.70 -1.03 -6.65
N LEU A 30 6.27 0.11 -6.99
CA LEU A 30 5.91 0.88 -8.18
C LEU A 30 6.81 0.53 -9.37
N ASP A 31 6.33 0.81 -10.58
CA ASP A 31 7.02 0.58 -11.86
C ASP A 31 8.40 1.23 -12.00
N ASN A 32 8.62 2.34 -11.31
CA ASN A 32 9.89 3.04 -11.25
C ASN A 32 10.84 2.52 -10.15
N GLY A 33 10.48 1.43 -9.46
CA GLY A 33 11.25 0.83 -8.39
C GLY A 33 11.10 1.49 -7.02
N ARG A 34 10.25 2.53 -6.87
CA ARG A 34 9.89 3.07 -5.55
C ARG A 34 9.04 2.06 -4.79
N SER A 35 9.20 2.04 -3.48
CA SER A 35 8.29 1.34 -2.57
C SER A 35 7.60 2.36 -1.68
N VAL A 36 6.29 2.24 -1.50
CA VAL A 36 5.49 3.11 -0.62
C VAL A 36 4.65 2.28 0.33
N LYS A 37 4.60 2.68 1.60
CA LYS A 37 3.74 2.02 2.60
C LYS A 37 2.46 2.81 2.75
N VAL A 38 1.33 2.14 2.62
CA VAL A 38 0.00 2.74 2.79
C VAL A 38 -0.84 1.86 3.72
N PRO A 39 -1.85 2.42 4.39
CA PRO A 39 -2.77 1.58 5.14
C PRO A 39 -3.49 0.58 4.26
N ASP A 40 -3.59 -0.66 4.73
CA ASP A 40 -4.24 -1.77 4.02
C ASP A 40 -5.68 -1.41 3.62
N MET A 41 -6.45 -0.88 4.56
CA MET A 41 -7.82 -0.44 4.29
C MET A 41 -7.91 0.69 3.26
N THR A 42 -6.88 1.52 3.17
CA THR A 42 -6.80 2.55 2.12
C THR A 42 -6.54 1.91 0.76
N ALA A 43 -5.58 1.00 0.66
CA ALA A 43 -5.28 0.27 -0.57
C ALA A 43 -6.52 -0.50 -1.07
N TYR A 44 -7.20 -1.23 -0.18
CA TYR A 44 -8.44 -1.95 -0.48
C TYR A 44 -9.53 -1.02 -1.02
N ARG A 45 -9.80 0.11 -0.34
CA ARG A 45 -10.87 1.05 -0.75
C ARG A 45 -10.57 1.76 -2.07
N ARG A 46 -9.30 2.00 -2.38
CA ARG A 46 -8.86 2.65 -3.62
C ARG A 46 -8.66 1.66 -4.77
N GLY A 47 -8.72 0.35 -4.50
CA GLY A 47 -8.44 -0.69 -5.50
C GLY A 47 -6.96 -0.71 -5.92
N TRP A 48 -6.07 -0.37 -5.00
CA TRP A 48 -4.63 -0.39 -5.24
C TRP A 48 -4.08 -1.80 -5.04
N ASP A 49 -4.07 -2.54 -6.15
CA ASP A 49 -3.47 -3.86 -6.27
C ASP A 49 -2.55 -3.88 -7.51
N THR A 50 -1.87 -5.00 -7.74
CA THR A 50 -0.99 -5.22 -8.88
C THR A 50 -1.70 -4.89 -10.20
N GLY A 51 -1.11 -3.97 -10.98
CA GLY A 51 -1.64 -3.47 -12.24
C GLY A 51 -2.47 -2.18 -12.13
N ALA A 52 -2.85 -1.75 -10.91
CA ALA A 52 -3.55 -0.49 -10.72
C ALA A 52 -2.60 0.72 -10.84
N GLU A 53 -3.18 1.88 -11.16
CA GLU A 53 -2.47 3.16 -11.19
C GLU A 53 -2.63 3.90 -9.86
N ILE A 54 -1.54 4.51 -9.39
CA ILE A 54 -1.52 5.43 -8.24
C ILE A 54 -0.87 6.75 -8.64
N SER A 55 -1.42 7.88 -8.16
CA SER A 55 -0.86 9.21 -8.43
C SER A 55 0.14 9.65 -7.37
N ASP A 56 1.07 10.55 -7.71
CA ASP A 56 1.95 11.17 -6.70
C ASP A 56 1.16 11.96 -5.64
N GLU A 57 -0.01 12.51 -5.98
CA GLU A 57 -0.90 13.18 -5.01
C GLU A 57 -1.44 12.16 -4.00
N ASP A 58 -1.94 11.02 -4.47
CA ASP A 58 -2.39 9.95 -3.59
C ASP A 58 -1.24 9.39 -2.74
N ILE A 59 -0.04 9.22 -3.31
CA ILE A 59 1.15 8.81 -2.56
C ILE A 59 1.46 9.84 -1.47
N ALA A 60 1.42 11.13 -1.77
CA ALA A 60 1.70 12.18 -0.79
C ALA A 60 0.63 12.26 0.32
N GLU A 61 -0.62 11.90 0.02
CA GLU A 61 -1.72 11.91 1.00
C GLU A 61 -1.68 10.69 1.94
N PHE A 62 -1.41 9.49 1.40
CA PHE A 62 -1.63 8.24 2.12
C PHE A 62 -0.36 7.48 2.49
N ALA A 63 0.77 7.75 1.82
CA ALA A 63 2.01 7.04 2.15
C ALA A 63 2.62 7.56 3.46
N LYS A 64 3.06 6.62 4.32
CA LYS A 64 3.72 6.91 5.60
C LYS A 64 5.17 6.43 5.61
#